data_AF-A0A0V8DMQ7-F1
#
_entry.id   AF-A0A0V8DMQ7-F1
#
_cell.length_a   1.000
_cell.length_b   1.000
_cell.length_c   1.000
_cell.angle_alpha   90.00
_cell.angle_beta   90.00
_cell.angle_gamma   90.00
#
_symmetry.space_group_name_H-M   'P 1'
#
loop_
_entity.id
_entity.type
_entity.pdbx_description
1 polymer ?
#
loop_
_entity_poly.entity_id
_entity_poly.type
_entity_poly.pdbx_seq_one_letter_code
_entity_poly.pdbx_strand_id
1 'polypeptide(L)'
;MSEKEDLKKEILKVHYEENMFKISFGDGKNIMGVRTTDEAYDSVLAKMSQYKTLYNTLRDIDSKIKYSFEEGIENTYSPTMNKYFSLFSQEPRSREEFLAYYFSENALFRLSTLWDILAQFYNIFYNLGKKIMIFIIKKFSIPEEK
;
A
#
# COMPACT_ATOMS: atom_id res chain seq x y z
N MET A 1 -11.03 2.17 27.13
CA MET A 1 -10.91 1.72 25.73
C MET A 1 -9.82 0.64 25.73
N SER A 2 -10.02 -0.50 25.07
CA SER A 2 -9.02 -1.57 25.06
C SER A 2 -7.87 -1.17 24.13
N GLU A 3 -6.63 -1.47 24.48
CA GLU A 3 -5.42 -1.18 23.67
C GLU A 3 -5.58 -1.65 22.21
N LYS A 4 -6.20 -2.83 22.03
CA LYS A 4 -6.57 -3.39 20.72
C LYS A 4 -7.37 -2.41 19.85
N GLU A 5 -8.37 -1.75 20.45
CA GLU A 5 -9.23 -0.80 19.75
C GLU A 5 -8.51 0.51 19.45
N ASP A 6 -7.60 0.93 20.32
CA ASP A 6 -6.79 2.13 20.10
C ASP A 6 -5.83 1.92 18.93
N LEU A 7 -5.15 0.78 18.88
CA LEU A 7 -4.27 0.42 17.76
C LEU A 7 -5.02 0.38 16.42
N LYS A 8 -6.21 -0.23 16.38
CA LYS A 8 -7.07 -0.25 15.18
C LYS A 8 -7.46 1.15 14.71
N LYS A 9 -7.79 2.04 15.64
CA LYS A 9 -8.11 3.44 15.30
C LYS A 9 -6.94 4.15 14.68
N GLU A 10 -5.73 3.97 15.21
CA GLU A 10 -4.51 4.56 14.63
C GLU A 10 -4.30 4.15 13.18
N ILE A 11 -4.45 2.86 12.87
CA ILE A 11 -4.29 2.30 11.52
C ILE A 11 -5.25 2.93 10.52
N LEU A 12 -6.47 3.26 10.97
CA LEU A 12 -7.52 3.82 10.12
C LEU A 12 -7.45 5.33 9.93
N LYS A 13 -6.56 6.06 10.62
CA LYS A 13 -6.48 7.53 10.54
C LYS A 13 -6.19 8.09 9.15
N VAL A 14 -5.47 7.33 8.33
CA VAL A 14 -5.06 7.78 7.00
C VAL A 14 -6.17 7.46 6.00
N HIS A 15 -6.69 8.46 5.33
CA HIS A 15 -7.71 8.32 4.29
C HIS A 15 -7.23 8.91 2.98
N TYR A 16 -7.69 8.33 1.87
CA TYR A 16 -7.33 8.73 0.52
C TYR A 16 -8.57 9.11 -0.27
N GLU A 17 -8.50 10.22 -0.98
CA GLU A 17 -9.55 10.62 -1.91
C GLU A 17 -9.50 9.74 -3.17
N GLU A 18 -10.58 9.01 -3.45
CA GLU A 18 -10.55 8.00 -4.52
C GLU A 18 -10.37 8.60 -5.91
N ASN A 19 -10.89 9.82 -6.08
CA ASN A 19 -10.99 10.49 -7.38
C ASN A 19 -9.99 11.65 -7.53
N MET A 20 -8.94 11.71 -6.70
CA MET A 20 -7.99 12.83 -6.68
C MET A 20 -7.43 13.20 -8.06
N PHE A 21 -7.18 12.20 -8.92
CA PHE A 21 -6.63 12.38 -10.28
C PHE A 21 -7.61 11.98 -11.38
N LYS A 22 -8.93 12.04 -11.11
CA LYS A 22 -9.95 11.77 -12.12
C LYS A 22 -10.07 12.97 -13.06
N ILE A 23 -9.86 12.73 -14.36
CA ILE A 23 -10.04 13.74 -15.41
C ILE A 23 -11.23 13.29 -16.27
N SER A 24 -12.31 14.07 -16.24
CA SER A 24 -13.46 13.87 -17.12
C SER A 24 -13.20 14.50 -18.49
N PHE A 25 -13.50 13.78 -19.56
CA PHE A 25 -13.40 14.26 -20.94
C PHE A 25 -14.69 13.95 -21.69
N GLY A 26 -15.67 14.87 -21.64
CA GLY A 26 -16.95 14.79 -22.38
C GLY A 26 -17.78 13.51 -22.16
N ASP A 27 -19.10 13.56 -22.36
CA ASP A 27 -19.96 12.36 -22.43
C ASP A 27 -19.74 11.28 -21.33
N GLY A 28 -19.44 11.70 -20.10
CA GLY A 28 -19.17 10.78 -18.97
C GLY A 28 -17.87 9.96 -19.07
N LYS A 29 -17.00 10.20 -20.06
CA LYS A 29 -15.74 9.47 -20.25
C LYS A 29 -14.63 10.05 -19.36
N ASN A 30 -13.68 9.21 -18.95
CA ASN A 30 -12.56 9.60 -18.10
C ASN A 30 -11.22 9.17 -18.70
N ILE A 31 -10.18 10.00 -18.52
CA ILE A 31 -8.82 9.66 -18.95
C ILE A 31 -8.18 8.72 -17.91
N MET A 32 -7.91 7.48 -18.33
CA MET A 32 -7.32 6.44 -17.48
C MET A 32 -5.80 6.60 -17.35
N GLY A 33 -5.12 7.03 -18.41
CA GLY A 33 -3.68 7.29 -18.42
C GLY A 33 -3.25 7.93 -19.73
N VAL A 34 -2.03 8.46 -19.76
CA VAL A 34 -1.44 9.09 -20.96
C VAL A 34 -0.13 8.38 -21.28
N ARG A 35 0.05 7.97 -22.54
CA ARG A 35 1.33 7.48 -23.06
C ARG A 35 1.99 8.62 -23.82
N THR A 36 3.03 9.19 -23.25
CA THR A 36 3.82 10.26 -23.88
C THR A 36 5.06 9.69 -24.57
N THR A 37 5.46 10.32 -25.67
CA THR A 37 6.79 10.12 -26.28
C THR A 37 7.88 10.71 -25.37
N ASP A 38 9.15 10.36 -25.60
CA ASP A 38 10.27 10.85 -24.78
C ASP A 38 10.35 12.39 -24.79
N GLU A 39 10.01 13.03 -25.92
CA GLU A 39 9.94 14.49 -26.05
C GLU A 39 8.82 15.15 -25.22
N ALA A 40 7.78 14.38 -24.85
CA ALA A 40 6.62 14.86 -24.10
C ALA A 40 6.60 14.35 -22.65
N TYR A 41 7.67 13.71 -22.17
CA TYR A 41 7.77 13.15 -20.81
C TYR A 41 7.60 14.22 -19.71
N ASP A 42 8.01 15.45 -20.00
CA ASP A 42 7.88 16.59 -19.08
C ASP A 42 6.54 17.35 -19.20
N SER A 43 5.65 16.92 -20.09
CA SER A 43 4.35 17.56 -20.27
C SER A 43 3.47 17.47 -19.01
N VAL A 44 2.56 18.43 -18.84
CA VAL A 44 1.61 18.47 -17.71
C VAL A 44 0.81 17.17 -17.61
N LEU A 45 0.39 16.63 -18.76
CA LEU A 45 -0.36 15.38 -18.83
C LEU A 45 0.48 14.16 -18.45
N ALA A 46 1.77 14.12 -18.83
CA ALA A 46 2.68 13.06 -18.42
C ALA A 46 2.90 13.06 -16.90
N LYS A 47 3.23 14.23 -16.32
CA LYS A 47 3.42 14.38 -14.87
C LYS A 47 2.16 14.02 -14.09
N MET A 48 0.99 14.45 -14.56
CA MET A 48 -0.29 14.08 -13.96
C MET A 48 -0.53 12.57 -14.01
N SER A 49 -0.22 11.91 -15.13
CA SER A 49 -0.33 10.45 -15.24
C SER A 49 0.64 9.74 -14.28
N GLN A 50 1.86 10.23 -14.12
CA GLN A 50 2.84 9.67 -13.18
C GLN A 50 2.38 9.82 -11.73
N TYR A 51 1.89 10.99 -11.34
CA TYR A 51 1.30 11.22 -10.01
C TYR A 51 0.12 10.30 -9.74
N LYS A 52 -0.79 10.15 -10.71
CA LYS A 52 -1.92 9.23 -10.60
C LYS A 52 -1.47 7.79 -10.38
N THR A 53 -0.47 7.33 -11.11
CA THR A 53 0.09 5.98 -10.94
C THR A 53 0.69 5.80 -9.56
N LEU A 54 1.56 6.71 -9.10
CA LEU A 54 2.15 6.63 -7.76
C LEU A 54 1.09 6.69 -6.67
N TYR A 55 0.06 7.52 -6.83
CA TYR A 55 -1.04 7.64 -5.87
C TYR A 55 -1.88 6.36 -5.79
N ASN A 56 -2.17 5.72 -6.92
CA ASN A 56 -2.87 4.44 -6.93
C ASN A 56 -2.03 3.34 -6.26
N THR A 57 -0.72 3.30 -6.51
CA THR A 57 0.19 2.37 -5.84
C THR A 57 0.25 2.64 -4.33
N LEU A 58 0.34 3.90 -3.91
CA LEU A 58 0.30 4.31 -2.50
C LEU A 58 -0.96 3.77 -1.80
N ARG A 59 -2.14 3.97 -2.40
CA ARG A 59 -3.42 3.46 -1.89
C ARG A 59 -3.45 1.95 -1.78
N ASP A 60 -2.98 1.25 -2.81
CA ASP A 60 -2.94 -0.22 -2.82
C ASP A 60 -2.02 -0.77 -1.72
N ILE A 61 -0.81 -0.18 -1.56
CA ILE A 61 0.11 -0.59 -0.50
C ILE A 61 -0.44 -0.27 0.89
N ASP A 62 -0.98 0.93 1.10
CA ASP A 62 -1.61 1.30 2.37
C ASP A 62 -2.75 0.35 2.75
N SER A 63 -3.62 -0.01 1.80
CA SER A 63 -4.69 -0.98 2.08
C SER A 63 -4.16 -2.34 2.55
N LYS A 64 -3.03 -2.79 1.99
CA LYS A 64 -2.35 -4.04 2.41
C LYS A 64 -1.66 -3.90 3.75
N ILE A 65 -1.12 -2.72 4.07
CA ILE A 65 -0.53 -2.42 5.38
C ILE A 65 -1.63 -2.48 6.45
N LYS A 66 -2.77 -1.81 6.21
CA LYS A 66 -3.92 -1.82 7.12
C LYS A 66 -4.43 -3.23 7.37
N TYR A 67 -4.64 -4.00 6.31
CA TYR A 67 -5.04 -5.41 6.42
C TYR A 67 -4.04 -6.22 7.24
N SER A 68 -2.73 -6.06 6.97
CA SER A 68 -1.69 -6.79 7.72
C SER A 68 -1.70 -6.40 9.20
N PHE A 69 -1.82 -5.11 9.53
CA PHE A 69 -1.92 -4.71 10.92
C PHE A 69 -3.20 -5.20 11.61
N GLU A 70 -4.35 -5.15 10.94
CA GLU A 70 -5.61 -5.68 11.47
C GLU A 70 -5.48 -7.16 11.82
N GLU A 71 -4.99 -7.99 10.90
CA GLU A 71 -4.76 -9.42 11.14
C GLU A 71 -3.70 -9.65 12.23
N GLY A 72 -2.60 -8.90 12.22
CA GLY A 72 -1.54 -8.99 13.22
C GLY A 72 -2.07 -8.69 14.63
N ILE A 73 -2.89 -7.65 14.78
CA ILE A 73 -3.54 -7.29 16.05
C ILE A 73 -4.52 -8.38 16.48
N GLU A 74 -5.39 -8.86 15.58
CA GLU A 74 -6.34 -9.93 15.92
C GLU A 74 -5.64 -11.18 16.46
N ASN A 75 -4.54 -11.59 15.83
CA ASN A 75 -3.77 -12.74 16.26
C ASN A 75 -3.01 -12.48 17.58
N THR A 76 -2.47 -11.28 17.77
CA THR A 76 -1.76 -10.88 19.00
C THR A 76 -2.67 -10.90 20.23
N TYR A 77 -3.90 -10.41 20.10
CA TYR A 77 -4.86 -10.38 21.21
C TYR A 77 -5.74 -11.65 21.27
N SER A 78 -5.39 -12.70 20.52
CA SER A 78 -6.13 -13.97 20.56
C SER A 78 -5.99 -14.67 21.92
N PRO A 79 -6.99 -15.42 22.38
CA PRO A 79 -6.88 -16.23 23.60
C PRO A 79 -5.72 -17.23 23.53
N THR A 80 -5.45 -17.78 22.34
CA THR A 80 -4.34 -18.73 22.10
C THR A 80 -2.99 -18.06 22.34
N MET A 81 -2.78 -16.85 21.80
CA MET A 81 -1.55 -16.08 22.02
C MET A 81 -1.32 -15.83 23.50
N ASN A 82 -2.31 -15.30 24.21
CA ASN A 82 -2.20 -15.02 25.65
C ASN A 82 -1.87 -16.25 26.51
N LYS A 83 -2.31 -17.44 26.08
CA LYS A 83 -2.12 -18.68 26.85
C LYS A 83 -0.76 -19.34 26.59
N TYR A 84 -0.26 -19.29 25.36
CA TYR A 84 0.89 -20.09 24.94
C TYR A 84 2.15 -19.26 24.65
N PHE A 85 2.03 -17.93 24.59
CA PHE A 85 3.16 -17.04 24.35
C PHE A 85 4.27 -17.19 25.39
N SER A 86 5.51 -17.15 24.94
CA SER A 86 6.68 -17.14 25.80
C SER A 86 7.82 -16.42 25.12
N LEU A 87 8.31 -15.36 25.77
CA LEU A 87 9.35 -14.45 25.26
C LEU A 87 10.66 -15.17 24.87
N PHE A 88 11.01 -16.25 25.56
CA PHE A 88 12.28 -16.98 25.36
C PHE A 88 12.15 -18.17 24.40
N SER A 89 11.02 -18.29 23.71
CA SER A 89 10.85 -19.34 22.70
C SER A 89 11.61 -18.96 21.44
N GLN A 90 12.32 -19.92 20.85
CA GLN A 90 13.01 -19.69 19.57
C GLN A 90 12.06 -19.81 18.37
N GLU A 91 10.93 -20.50 18.55
CA GLU A 91 9.93 -20.74 17.51
C GLU A 91 8.54 -20.37 18.03
N PRO A 92 7.62 -19.95 17.13
CA PRO A 92 6.23 -19.71 17.49
C PRO A 92 5.58 -20.97 18.09
N ARG A 93 4.93 -20.82 19.24
CA ARG A 93 4.26 -21.92 19.96
C ARG A 93 2.83 -22.17 19.52
N SER A 94 2.27 -21.27 18.72
CA SER A 94 0.93 -21.38 18.15
C SER A 94 0.88 -20.82 16.73
N ARG A 95 -0.20 -21.17 16.02
CA ARG A 95 -0.46 -20.62 14.69
C ARG A 95 -0.70 -19.11 14.75
N GLU A 96 -1.39 -18.66 15.79
CA GLU A 96 -1.70 -17.26 16.04
C GLU A 96 -0.43 -16.46 16.34
N GLU A 97 0.54 -17.03 17.06
CA GLU A 97 1.84 -16.40 17.25
C GLU A 97 2.59 -16.25 15.93
N PHE A 98 2.62 -17.30 15.11
CA PHE A 98 3.22 -17.25 13.78
C PHE A 98 2.55 -16.20 12.89
N LEU A 99 1.20 -16.16 12.86
CA LEU A 99 0.45 -15.19 12.05
C LEU A 99 0.66 -13.76 12.55
N ALA A 100 0.71 -13.53 13.86
CA ALA A 100 0.99 -12.22 14.42
C ALA A 100 2.35 -11.69 13.96
N TYR A 101 3.41 -12.52 14.00
CA TYR A 101 4.73 -12.15 13.49
C TYR A 101 4.71 -11.94 11.99
N TYR A 102 4.17 -12.91 11.23
CA TYR A 102 4.10 -12.84 9.78
C TYR A 102 3.43 -11.56 9.28
N PHE A 103 2.27 -11.21 9.84
CA PHE A 103 1.55 -10.03 9.43
C PHE A 103 2.23 -8.72 9.88
N SER A 104 2.84 -8.71 11.07
CA SER A 104 3.61 -7.55 11.54
C SER A 104 4.83 -7.28 10.66
N GLU A 105 5.60 -8.32 10.31
CA GLU A 105 6.73 -8.22 9.38
C GLU A 105 6.29 -7.77 7.99
N ASN A 106 5.18 -8.30 7.49
CA ASN A 106 4.60 -7.90 6.21
C ASN A 106 4.18 -6.43 6.17
N ALA A 107 3.62 -5.92 7.28
CA ALA A 107 3.28 -4.50 7.41
C ALA A 107 4.54 -3.63 7.41
N LEU A 108 5.55 -4.00 8.21
CA LEU A 108 6.84 -3.29 8.29
C LEU A 108 7.55 -3.25 6.94
N PHE A 109 7.60 -4.37 6.22
CA PHE A 109 8.23 -4.43 4.90
C PHE A 109 7.52 -3.50 3.92
N ARG A 110 6.18 -3.49 3.89
CA ARG A 110 5.40 -2.60 3.01
C ARG A 110 5.51 -1.13 3.40
N LEU A 111 5.63 -0.83 4.69
CA LEU A 111 5.91 0.53 5.18
C LEU A 111 7.25 1.04 4.63
N SER A 112 8.26 0.18 4.52
CA SER A 112 9.53 0.57 3.88
C SER A 112 9.33 0.98 2.41
N THR A 113 8.48 0.27 1.65
CA THR A 113 8.13 0.64 0.27
C THR A 113 7.42 2.00 0.17
N LEU A 114 6.69 2.43 1.21
CA LEU A 114 6.07 3.76 1.19
C LEU A 114 7.09 4.90 1.18
N TRP A 115 8.25 4.72 1.82
CA TRP A 115 9.34 5.69 1.77
C TRP A 115 9.91 5.85 0.36
N ASP A 116 10.03 4.75 -0.38
CA ASP A 116 10.44 4.79 -1.79
C ASP A 116 9.41 5.51 -2.67
N ILE A 117 8.12 5.28 -2.42
CA ILE A 117 7.04 6.00 -3.13
C ILE A 117 7.09 7.50 -2.83
N LEU A 118 7.31 7.88 -1.57
CA LEU A 118 7.48 9.28 -1.19
C LEU A 118 8.67 9.92 -1.91
N ALA A 119 9.81 9.23 -1.99
CA ALA A 119 10.96 9.70 -2.75
C ALA A 119 10.63 9.88 -4.24
N GLN A 120 9.80 9.00 -4.82
CA GLN A 120 9.33 9.13 -6.21
C GLN A 120 8.40 10.32 -6.41
N PHE A 121 7.52 10.64 -5.45
CA PHE A 121 6.72 11.87 -5.50
C PHE A 121 7.62 13.11 -5.53
N TYR A 122 8.64 13.17 -4.68
CA TYR A 122 9.59 14.29 -4.67
C TYR A 122 10.44 14.37 -5.94
N ASN A 123 10.79 13.22 -6.53
CA ASN A 123 11.51 13.19 -7.79
C ASN A 123 10.71 13.86 -8.93
N ILE A 124 9.39 13.61 -8.99
CA ILE A 124 8.52 14.28 -9.97
C ILE A 124 8.35 15.76 -9.60
N PHE A 125 8.11 16.05 -8.32
CA PHE A 125 7.81 17.42 -7.85
C PHE A 125 8.95 18.39 -8.11
N TYR A 126 10.19 17.99 -7.79
CA TYR A 126 11.39 18.81 -8.00
C TYR A 126 12.08 18.58 -9.35
N ASN A 127 11.49 17.75 -10.22
CA ASN A 127 12.05 17.40 -11.52
C ASN A 127 13.51 16.91 -11.45
N LEU A 128 13.82 16.02 -10.52
CA LEU A 128 15.21 15.59 -10.25
C LEU A 128 15.78 14.66 -11.34
N GLY A 129 14.99 14.33 -12.38
CA GLY A 129 15.43 13.56 -13.55
C GLY A 129 15.75 12.09 -13.27
N LYS A 130 15.45 11.55 -12.09
CA LYS A 130 15.67 10.13 -11.79
C LYS A 130 14.57 9.28 -12.43
N LYS A 131 14.92 8.08 -12.88
CA LYS A 131 13.96 7.14 -13.45
C LYS A 131 12.92 6.75 -12.39
N ILE A 132 11.65 6.92 -12.71
CA ILE A 132 10.53 6.48 -11.88
C ILE A 132 10.47 4.95 -11.93
N MET A 133 10.40 4.31 -10.76
CA MET A 133 10.38 2.86 -10.63
C MET A 133 9.02 2.44 -10.08
N ILE A 134 8.12 2.04 -10.97
CA ILE A 134 6.78 1.61 -10.58
C ILE A 134 6.89 0.19 -10.02
N PHE A 135 6.65 0.03 -8.72
CA PHE A 135 6.47 -1.28 -8.09
C PHE A 135 5.10 -1.83 -8.46
N ILE A 136 4.99 -2.49 -9.61
CA ILE A 136 3.79 -3.26 -9.96
C ILE A 136 3.90 -4.61 -9.26
N ILE A 137 3.20 -4.77 -8.13
CA ILE A 137 2.88 -6.12 -7.64
C ILE A 137 1.90 -6.70 -8.66
N LYS A 138 2.42 -7.50 -9.61
CA LYS A 138 1.61 -8.17 -10.65
C LYS A 138 0.51 -8.97 -9.97
N LYS A 139 -0.73 -8.47 -10.03
CA LYS A 139 -1.91 -9.32 -9.96
C LYS A 139 -1.90 -10.12 -11.27
N PHE A 140 -1.56 -11.40 -11.19
CA PHE A 140 -1.88 -12.32 -12.28
C PHE A 140 -3.39 -12.48 -12.28
N SER A 141 -4.09 -11.81 -13.21
CA SER A 141 -5.41 -12.27 -13.62
C SER A 141 -5.20 -13.54 -14.42
N ILE A 142 -5.54 -14.68 -13.83
CA ILE A 142 -5.75 -15.91 -14.58
C ILE A 142 -6.95 -15.63 -15.49
N PRO A 143 -6.83 -15.75 -16.83
CA PRO A 143 -7.99 -15.64 -17.69
C PRO A 143 -8.94 -16.78 -17.34
N GLU A 144 -10.21 -16.46 -17.04
CA GLU A 144 -11.26 -17.48 -17.10
C GLU A 144 -11.39 -17.87 -18.58
N GLU A 145 -10.90 -19.08 -18.90
CA GLU A 145 -11.21 -19.73 -20.17
C GLU A 145 -12.73 -19.95 -20.24
N LYS A 146 -13.33 -19.47 -21.33
CA LYS A 146 -14.74 -19.70 -21.68
C LYS A 146 -14.91 -21.05 -22.33
#